data_AF-A0A2V2Q4N2-F1
#
_entry.id   AF-A0A2V2Q4N2-F1
#
_cell.length_a   1.000
_cell.length_b   1.000
_cell.length_c   1.000
_cell.angle_alpha   90.00
_cell.angle_beta   90.00
_cell.angle_gamma   90.00
#
_symmetry.space_group_name_H-M   'P 1'
#
loop_
_entity.id
_entity.type
_entity.pdbx_description
1 polymer ?
#
loop_
_entity_poly.entity_id
_entity_poly.type
_entity_poly.pdbx_seq_one_letter_code
_entity_poly.pdbx_strand_id
1 'polypeptide(L)'
;MAGNNASEIRVAGTGRILVAEIDAPLPEAFSDNPAADWGPAWTDLGYTSTEGVTFSKKDKLDPVETWQSISPARFVYADRDLTLKFAMLQFNEDTLPFFLGGKSTDIRKDGEAANVFQFDVPDGPTFDERALGLEFTDGSEVTYRFVIPRGQVTATDDIKLARKAAAQLGVTFTALSPGEGQALATFVMKDAAYAVPTVPAP
;
A
#
# COMPACT_ATOMS: atom_id res chain seq x y z
N MET A 1 10.86 -9.15 -25.84
CA MET A 1 11.09 -7.92 -26.63
C MET A 1 9.86 -7.06 -26.45
N ALA A 2 10.02 -5.77 -26.12
CA ALA A 2 8.88 -4.84 -26.06
C ALA A 2 8.35 -4.61 -27.49
N GLY A 3 7.29 -5.32 -27.85
CA GLY A 3 6.50 -5.12 -29.06
C GLY A 3 5.06 -4.78 -28.68
N ASN A 4 4.18 -4.53 -29.66
CA ASN A 4 2.77 -4.26 -29.37
C ASN A 4 2.07 -5.56 -28.94
N ASN A 5 2.05 -5.83 -27.64
CA ASN A 5 1.40 -7.01 -27.07
C ASN A 5 0.22 -6.62 -26.18
N ALA A 6 -1.00 -6.86 -26.65
CA ALA A 6 -2.21 -6.55 -25.90
C ALA A 6 -2.32 -7.38 -24.61
N SER A 7 -1.66 -8.56 -24.53
CA SER A 7 -1.66 -9.39 -23.32
C SER A 7 -0.75 -8.85 -22.21
N GLU A 8 -0.04 -7.76 -22.43
CA GLU A 8 0.76 -7.03 -21.41
C GLU A 8 0.01 -5.83 -20.82
N ILE A 9 -1.20 -5.53 -21.33
CA ILE A 9 -2.08 -4.52 -20.75
C ILE A 9 -2.75 -5.14 -19.52
N ARG A 10 -2.48 -4.57 -18.33
CA ARG A 10 -3.01 -5.07 -17.06
C ARG A 10 -4.23 -4.29 -16.62
N VAL A 11 -5.28 -5.00 -16.21
CA VAL A 11 -6.46 -4.42 -15.58
C VAL A 11 -6.63 -5.03 -14.19
N ALA A 12 -6.63 -4.19 -13.16
CA ALA A 12 -6.90 -4.63 -11.80
C ALA A 12 -8.40 -4.98 -11.67
N GLY A 13 -8.75 -6.24 -11.94
CA GLY A 13 -10.15 -6.70 -11.95
C GLY A 13 -10.72 -6.86 -10.53
N THR A 14 -9.98 -7.51 -9.65
CA THR A 14 -10.29 -7.58 -8.21
C THR A 14 -9.02 -7.39 -7.43
N GLY A 15 -9.07 -6.52 -6.43
CA GLY A 15 -7.94 -6.25 -5.55
C GLY A 15 -8.36 -6.06 -4.11
N ARG A 16 -7.38 -6.16 -3.23
CA ARG A 16 -7.52 -6.04 -1.77
C ARG A 16 -6.31 -5.35 -1.18
N ILE A 17 -6.52 -4.71 -0.04
CA ILE A 17 -5.48 -4.06 0.75
C ILE A 17 -5.37 -4.79 2.08
N LEU A 18 -4.16 -5.22 2.40
CA LEU A 18 -3.83 -5.86 3.66
C LEU A 18 -2.85 -5.00 4.44
N VAL A 19 -2.97 -5.01 5.77
CA VAL A 19 -2.04 -4.38 6.69
C VAL A 19 -1.46 -5.41 7.66
N ALA A 20 -0.23 -5.20 8.08
CA ALA A 20 0.41 -5.99 9.12
C ALA A 20 1.33 -5.09 9.97
N GLU A 21 1.80 -5.60 11.09
CA GLU A 21 2.91 -4.97 11.82
C GLU A 21 4.19 -4.98 10.96
N ILE A 22 5.15 -4.11 11.28
CA ILE A 22 6.44 -4.07 10.58
C ILE A 22 7.14 -5.43 10.59
N ASP A 23 7.93 -5.71 9.57
CA ASP A 23 8.68 -6.97 9.39
C ASP A 23 7.81 -8.23 9.24
N ALA A 24 6.50 -8.09 8.98
CA ALA A 24 5.65 -9.22 8.65
C ALA A 24 6.20 -10.00 7.43
N PRO A 25 6.25 -11.34 7.48
CA PRO A 25 6.80 -12.13 6.40
C PRO A 25 5.99 -11.93 5.12
N LEU A 26 6.70 -11.71 4.01
CA LEU A 26 6.11 -11.57 2.69
C LEU A 26 5.52 -12.92 2.24
N PRO A 27 4.42 -12.92 1.48
CA PRO A 27 3.93 -14.13 0.82
C PRO A 27 4.99 -14.70 -0.13
N GLU A 28 5.52 -15.88 0.16
CA GLU A 28 6.51 -16.57 -0.69
C GLU A 28 5.85 -17.46 -1.76
N ALA A 29 4.59 -17.84 -1.55
CA ALA A 29 3.85 -18.76 -2.41
C ALA A 29 2.79 -18.04 -3.24
N PHE A 30 2.52 -18.56 -4.44
CA PHE A 30 1.36 -18.21 -5.26
C PHE A 30 0.49 -19.44 -5.49
N SER A 31 -0.31 -19.81 -4.50
CA SER A 31 -1.21 -20.96 -4.60
C SER A 31 -2.46 -20.62 -5.43
N ASP A 32 -3.28 -21.64 -5.67
CA ASP A 32 -4.59 -21.48 -6.32
C ASP A 32 -5.62 -20.79 -5.41
N ASN A 33 -5.27 -20.55 -4.14
CA ASN A 33 -6.02 -19.71 -3.23
C ASN A 33 -5.16 -18.52 -2.78
N PRO A 34 -5.17 -17.40 -3.53
CA PRO A 34 -4.40 -16.21 -3.19
C PRO A 34 -4.64 -15.72 -1.76
N ALA A 35 -5.85 -15.93 -1.20
CA ALA A 35 -6.16 -15.56 0.17
C ALA A 35 -5.38 -16.37 1.22
N ALA A 36 -5.06 -17.63 0.93
CA ALA A 36 -4.28 -18.49 1.82
C ALA A 36 -2.77 -18.22 1.74
N ASP A 37 -2.30 -17.48 0.74
CA ASP A 37 -0.87 -17.17 0.57
C ASP A 37 -0.39 -16.09 1.55
N TRP A 38 -1.30 -15.26 2.06
CA TRP A 38 -0.99 -14.27 3.07
C TRP A 38 -1.02 -14.92 4.45
N GLY A 39 0.07 -14.76 5.20
CA GLY A 39 0.17 -15.31 6.56
C GLY A 39 -0.84 -14.68 7.51
N PRO A 40 -1.11 -15.31 8.68
CA PRO A 40 -2.11 -14.83 9.64
C PRO A 40 -1.79 -13.46 10.28
N ALA A 41 -0.58 -12.94 10.05
CA ALA A 41 -0.17 -11.61 10.49
C ALA A 41 -0.75 -10.47 9.63
N TRP A 42 -1.34 -10.80 8.48
CA TRP A 42 -1.92 -9.84 7.54
C TRP A 42 -3.44 -9.75 7.71
N THR A 43 -3.91 -8.54 8.00
CA THR A 43 -5.34 -8.21 8.15
C THR A 43 -5.85 -7.53 6.89
N ASP A 44 -6.92 -8.06 6.30
CA ASP A 44 -7.58 -7.45 5.14
C ASP A 44 -8.45 -6.26 5.58
N LEU A 45 -8.22 -5.09 4.99
CA LEU A 45 -9.02 -3.87 5.24
C LEU A 45 -10.38 -3.91 4.52
N GLY A 46 -10.60 -4.92 3.69
CA GLY A 46 -11.83 -5.25 3.00
C GLY A 46 -12.19 -4.28 1.88
N TYR A 47 -13.44 -3.81 1.84
CA TYR A 47 -13.93 -3.07 0.66
C TYR A 47 -13.29 -1.69 0.53
N THR A 48 -12.59 -1.49 -0.59
CA THR A 48 -12.08 -0.19 -1.04
C THR A 48 -13.00 0.44 -2.08
N SER A 49 -12.83 1.73 -2.34
CA SER A 49 -13.64 2.48 -3.29
C SER A 49 -13.46 1.98 -4.73
N THR A 50 -14.45 2.25 -5.58
CA THR A 50 -14.42 1.89 -7.00
C THR A 50 -13.39 2.68 -7.82
N GLU A 51 -12.78 3.72 -7.23
CA GLU A 51 -11.67 4.45 -7.86
C GLU A 51 -10.36 3.66 -7.83
N GLY A 52 -10.31 2.59 -7.03
CA GLY A 52 -9.16 1.71 -6.92
C GLY A 52 -8.05 2.32 -6.08
N VAL A 53 -6.82 2.01 -6.45
CA VAL A 53 -5.62 2.29 -5.67
C VAL A 53 -4.62 3.03 -6.56
N THR A 54 -4.15 4.18 -6.10
CA THR A 54 -3.17 4.99 -6.81
C THR A 54 -1.79 4.77 -6.22
N PHE A 55 -0.88 4.22 -7.01
CA PHE A 55 0.54 4.14 -6.68
C PHE A 55 1.30 5.33 -7.28
N SER A 56 2.02 6.07 -6.44
CA SER A 56 2.82 7.21 -6.86
C SER A 56 4.29 7.01 -6.45
N LYS A 57 5.19 7.21 -7.41
CA LYS A 57 6.64 7.29 -7.18
C LYS A 57 7.13 8.68 -7.57
N LYS A 58 7.70 9.41 -6.63
CA LYS A 58 8.26 10.74 -6.85
C LYS A 58 9.73 10.77 -6.43
N ASP A 59 10.60 11.10 -7.38
CA ASP A 59 12.01 11.36 -7.12
C ASP A 59 12.24 12.87 -7.14
N LYS A 60 12.83 13.41 -6.07
CA LYS A 60 13.29 14.78 -6.03
C LYS A 60 14.78 14.83 -6.35
N LEU A 61 15.14 15.61 -7.36
CA LEU A 61 16.50 15.84 -7.80
C LEU A 61 16.87 17.30 -7.50
N ASP A 62 17.85 17.50 -6.62
CA ASP A 62 18.37 18.83 -6.33
C ASP A 62 19.50 19.16 -7.33
N PRO A 63 19.34 20.24 -8.13
CA PRO A 63 20.37 20.68 -9.05
C PRO A 63 21.55 21.29 -8.28
N VAL A 64 22.76 20.85 -8.59
CA VAL A 64 24.01 21.48 -8.15
C VAL A 64 24.38 22.54 -9.18
N GLU A 65 23.96 23.76 -8.89
CA GLU A 65 24.31 24.93 -9.69
C GLU A 65 25.78 25.31 -9.46
N THR A 66 26.44 25.80 -10.52
CA THR A 66 27.81 26.30 -10.43
C THR A 66 27.86 27.72 -10.93
N TRP A 67 28.72 28.56 -10.35
CA TRP A 67 28.84 29.95 -10.79
C TRP A 67 29.26 30.05 -12.27
N GLN A 68 30.05 29.10 -12.76
CA GLN A 68 30.60 29.10 -14.11
C GLN A 68 29.57 28.70 -15.19
N SER A 69 28.37 28.27 -14.81
CA SER A 69 27.36 27.76 -15.75
C SER A 69 25.96 28.19 -15.32
N ILE A 70 25.16 28.62 -16.29
CA ILE A 70 23.73 28.94 -16.09
C ILE A 70 22.88 27.66 -15.97
N SER A 71 23.43 26.50 -16.35
CA SER A 71 22.78 25.21 -16.22
C SER A 71 23.45 24.36 -15.13
N PRO A 72 22.69 23.51 -14.41
CA PRO A 72 23.21 22.72 -13.32
C PRO A 72 24.30 21.77 -13.78
N ALA A 73 25.38 21.69 -12.99
CA ALA A 73 26.52 20.84 -13.30
C ALA A 73 26.25 19.36 -13.02
N ARG A 74 25.35 19.04 -12.08
CA ARG A 74 24.85 17.68 -11.80
C ARG A 74 23.56 17.73 -10.99
N PHE A 75 22.78 16.66 -11.02
CA PHE A 75 21.67 16.44 -10.09
C PHE A 75 22.09 15.50 -8.96
N VAL A 76 21.63 15.79 -7.75
CA VAL A 76 21.76 14.91 -6.58
C VAL A 76 20.37 14.43 -6.20
N TYR A 77 20.19 13.14 -5.95
CA TYR A 77 18.94 12.64 -5.41
C TYR A 77 18.76 13.18 -3.99
N ALA A 78 17.70 13.96 -3.79
CA ALA A 78 17.36 14.55 -2.52
C ALA A 78 16.45 13.59 -1.73
N ASP A 79 15.31 13.24 -2.34
CA ASP A 79 14.28 12.43 -1.70
C ASP A 79 13.66 11.44 -2.71
N ARG A 80 13.20 10.29 -2.21
CA ARG A 80 12.39 9.33 -2.95
C ARG A 80 11.16 9.00 -2.14
N ASP A 81 10.01 9.47 -2.60
CA ASP A 81 8.72 9.17 -2.00
C ASP A 81 8.00 8.07 -2.80
N LEU A 82 7.62 7.00 -2.11
CA LEU A 82 6.68 6.01 -2.61
C LEU A 82 5.40 6.10 -1.80
N THR A 83 4.28 6.41 -2.45
CA THR A 83 3.00 6.55 -1.78
C THR A 83 1.91 5.70 -2.44
N LEU A 84 0.99 5.22 -1.62
CA LEU A 84 -0.18 4.46 -2.02
C LEU A 84 -1.42 5.18 -1.47
N LYS A 85 -2.30 5.64 -2.37
CA LYS A 85 -3.54 6.31 -2.00
C LYS A 85 -4.73 5.40 -2.31
N PHE A 86 -5.60 5.22 -1.33
CA PHE A 86 -6.83 4.43 -1.46
C PHE A 86 -7.88 4.92 -0.47
N ALA A 87 -9.14 4.55 -0.68
CA ALA A 87 -10.23 4.87 0.22
C ALA A 87 -10.97 3.60 0.65
N MET A 88 -11.10 3.41 1.97
CA MET A 88 -11.85 2.29 2.54
C MET A 88 -13.33 2.67 2.69
N LEU A 89 -14.22 1.72 2.48
CA LEU A 89 -15.67 1.90 2.62
C LEU A 89 -16.23 1.28 3.90
N GLN A 90 -15.48 0.35 4.51
CA GLN A 90 -15.90 -0.34 5.72
C GLN A 90 -15.50 0.43 6.97
N PHE A 91 -16.39 0.42 7.95
CA PHE A 91 -16.15 0.91 9.31
C PHE A 91 -16.09 -0.32 10.22
N ASN A 92 -14.89 -0.71 10.62
CA ASN A 92 -14.66 -1.84 11.52
C ASN A 92 -13.52 -1.50 12.50
N GLU A 93 -13.15 -2.49 13.32
CA GLU A 93 -12.12 -2.34 14.35
C GLU A 93 -10.71 -2.07 13.80
N ASP A 94 -10.46 -2.36 12.54
CA ASP A 94 -9.16 -2.14 11.91
C ASP A 94 -9.13 -0.86 11.06
N THR A 95 -10.16 -0.60 10.27
CA THR A 95 -10.21 0.53 9.31
C THR A 95 -10.38 1.88 9.99
N LEU A 96 -11.17 1.95 11.06
CA LEU A 96 -11.41 3.20 11.78
C LEU A 96 -10.15 3.65 12.55
N PRO A 97 -9.49 2.80 13.36
CA PRO A 97 -8.24 3.19 13.99
C PRO A 97 -7.13 3.43 12.96
N PHE A 98 -7.03 2.64 11.90
CA PHE A 98 -6.03 2.87 10.84
C PHE A 98 -6.19 4.24 10.17
N PHE A 99 -7.42 4.72 9.96
CA PHE A 99 -7.68 6.06 9.44
C PHE A 99 -7.37 7.17 10.47
N LEU A 100 -7.62 6.93 11.76
CA LEU A 100 -7.47 7.94 12.82
C LEU A 100 -6.10 7.89 13.55
N GLY A 101 -5.18 7.02 13.14
CA GLY A 101 -3.86 6.88 13.75
C GLY A 101 -3.83 6.07 15.06
N GLY A 102 -4.67 5.05 15.20
CA GLY A 102 -4.69 4.15 16.35
C GLY A 102 -4.68 2.68 15.97
N LYS A 103 -4.83 1.81 16.97
CA LYS A 103 -4.90 0.35 16.82
C LYS A 103 -6.28 -0.18 17.20
N SER A 104 -6.65 -1.36 16.71
CA SER A 104 -7.90 -2.04 17.07
C SER A 104 -8.02 -2.28 18.58
N THR A 105 -6.88 -2.48 19.26
CA THR A 105 -6.78 -2.61 20.72
C THR A 105 -7.16 -1.36 21.50
N ASP A 106 -7.24 -0.20 20.85
CA ASP A 106 -7.62 1.07 21.49
C ASP A 106 -9.15 1.23 21.56
N ILE A 107 -9.90 0.36 20.85
CA ILE A 107 -11.35 0.32 20.93
C ILE A 107 -11.76 -0.37 22.23
N ARG A 108 -12.46 0.36 23.10
CA ARG A 108 -12.92 -0.12 24.40
C ARG A 108 -14.44 -0.23 24.44
N LYS A 109 -14.95 -1.27 25.10
CA LYS A 109 -16.38 -1.39 25.39
C LYS A 109 -16.75 -0.39 26.50
N ASP A 110 -17.84 0.35 26.30
CA ASP A 110 -18.32 1.32 27.29
C ASP A 110 -19.17 0.64 28.37
N GLY A 111 -18.55 0.37 29.52
CA GLY A 111 -19.21 -0.17 30.70
C GLY A 111 -19.99 -1.47 30.46
N GLU A 112 -21.16 -1.59 31.09
CA GLU A 112 -22.04 -2.77 30.97
C GLU A 112 -23.01 -2.69 29.78
N ALA A 113 -23.04 -1.58 29.03
CA ALA A 113 -23.95 -1.42 27.91
C ALA A 113 -23.60 -2.42 26.78
N ALA A 114 -24.60 -3.17 26.33
CA ALA A 114 -24.43 -4.09 25.21
C ALA A 114 -24.20 -3.30 23.90
N ASN A 115 -23.17 -3.67 23.14
CA ASN A 115 -22.86 -3.13 21.81
C ASN A 115 -22.51 -1.62 21.76
N VAL A 116 -22.00 -1.05 22.86
CA VAL A 116 -21.46 0.32 22.86
C VAL A 116 -19.94 0.24 22.96
N PHE A 117 -19.26 0.86 21.99
CA PHE A 117 -17.81 0.90 21.88
C PHE A 117 -17.34 2.34 21.72
N GLN A 118 -16.18 2.64 22.28
CA GLN A 118 -15.53 3.94 22.24
C GLN A 118 -14.11 3.79 21.71
N PHE A 119 -13.71 4.74 20.88
CA PHE A 119 -12.34 4.93 20.42
C PHE A 119 -11.97 6.39 20.66
N ASP A 120 -10.93 6.61 21.46
CA ASP A 120 -10.42 7.94 21.76
C ASP A 120 -9.30 8.24 20.76
N VAL A 121 -9.49 9.28 19.95
CA VAL A 121 -8.47 9.72 19.00
C VAL A 121 -7.29 10.29 19.78
N PRO A 122 -6.05 9.82 19.55
CA PRO A 122 -4.86 10.35 20.21
C PRO A 122 -4.75 11.88 20.00
N ASP A 123 -4.34 12.59 21.05
CA ASP A 123 -4.18 14.06 21.03
C ASP A 123 -2.88 14.53 20.35
N GLY A 124 -1.94 13.61 20.14
CA GLY A 124 -0.66 13.83 19.48
C GLY A 124 -0.44 12.91 18.27
N PRO A 125 0.49 13.27 17.37
CA PRO A 125 0.84 12.42 16.24
C PRO A 125 1.42 11.10 16.74
N THR A 126 0.69 10.02 16.51
CA THR A 126 1.11 8.65 16.75
C THR A 126 1.83 8.14 15.51
N PHE A 127 3.10 7.76 15.67
CA PHE A 127 3.85 7.07 14.62
C PHE A 127 3.34 5.63 14.55
N ASP A 128 2.35 5.40 13.70
CA ASP A 128 1.81 4.07 13.43
C ASP A 128 2.47 3.50 12.17
N GLU A 129 3.67 2.96 12.36
CA GLU A 129 4.41 2.31 11.29
C GLU A 129 3.90 0.88 11.07
N ARG A 130 3.57 0.55 9.83
CA ARG A 130 3.00 -0.74 9.44
C ARG A 130 3.59 -1.25 8.13
N ALA A 131 3.35 -2.52 7.85
CA ALA A 131 3.52 -3.09 6.53
C ALA A 131 2.19 -3.01 5.75
N LEU A 132 2.25 -2.70 4.46
CA LEU A 132 1.08 -2.60 3.58
C LEU A 132 1.24 -3.53 2.37
N GLY A 133 0.24 -4.36 2.15
CA GLY A 133 0.13 -5.27 1.02
C GLY A 133 -1.01 -4.84 0.10
N LEU A 134 -0.72 -4.62 -1.17
CA LEU A 134 -1.72 -4.51 -2.23
C LEU A 134 -1.65 -5.78 -3.06
N GLU A 135 -2.80 -6.43 -3.25
CA GLU A 135 -2.93 -7.53 -4.20
C GLU A 135 -4.00 -7.21 -5.23
N PHE A 136 -3.72 -7.48 -6.51
CA PHE A 136 -4.74 -7.49 -7.54
C PHE A 136 -4.54 -8.64 -8.52
N THR A 137 -5.65 -9.05 -9.13
CA THR A 137 -5.69 -10.12 -10.16
C THR A 137 -6.22 -9.57 -11.47
N ASP A 138 -5.68 -10.10 -12.57
CA ASP A 138 -6.13 -9.84 -13.93
C ASP A 138 -6.44 -11.19 -14.61
N GLY A 139 -7.72 -11.58 -14.58
CA GLY A 139 -8.12 -12.95 -14.90
C GLY A 139 -7.66 -13.96 -13.84
N SER A 140 -7.54 -15.23 -14.23
CA SER A 140 -7.22 -16.34 -13.32
C SER A 140 -5.72 -16.67 -13.24
N GLU A 141 -4.93 -16.23 -14.21
CA GLU A 141 -3.52 -16.63 -14.35
C GLU A 141 -2.54 -15.56 -13.86
N VAL A 142 -2.98 -14.30 -13.81
CA VAL A 142 -2.13 -13.15 -13.47
C VAL A 142 -2.47 -12.62 -12.08
N THR A 143 -1.48 -12.60 -11.19
CA THR A 143 -1.60 -12.05 -9.84
C THR A 143 -0.41 -11.15 -9.53
N TYR A 144 -0.69 -9.94 -9.08
CA TYR A 144 0.31 -8.98 -8.65
C TYR A 144 0.16 -8.69 -7.17
N ARG A 145 1.29 -8.70 -6.47
CA ARG A 145 1.42 -8.26 -5.10
C ARG A 145 2.44 -7.14 -5.03
N PHE A 146 2.06 -6.08 -4.37
CA PHE A 146 2.94 -4.97 -4.06
C PHE A 146 2.99 -4.82 -2.55
N VAL A 147 4.19 -4.94 -1.98
CA VAL A 147 4.35 -4.94 -0.53
C VAL A 147 5.33 -3.86 -0.11
N ILE A 148 4.87 -2.99 0.78
CA ILE A 148 5.66 -1.99 1.48
C ILE A 148 5.97 -2.58 2.87
N PRO A 149 7.22 -2.97 3.17
CA PRO A 149 7.55 -3.61 4.45
C PRO A 149 7.47 -2.64 5.64
N ARG A 150 7.66 -1.35 5.38
CA ARG A 150 7.57 -0.29 6.38
C ARG A 150 7.01 0.98 5.77
N GLY A 151 5.96 1.52 6.35
CA GLY A 151 5.41 2.81 6.00
C GLY A 151 4.44 3.31 7.05
N GLN A 152 3.86 4.48 6.83
CA GLN A 152 2.85 5.05 7.73
C GLN A 152 1.81 5.85 6.94
N VAL A 153 0.63 6.03 7.53
CA VAL A 153 -0.36 6.98 7.01
C VAL A 153 0.17 8.40 7.21
N THR A 154 0.35 9.15 6.13
CA THR A 154 0.87 10.54 6.17
C THR A 154 -0.19 11.59 5.90
N ALA A 155 -1.30 11.20 5.29
CA ALA A 155 -2.44 12.07 5.06
C ALA A 155 -3.74 11.27 5.04
N THR A 156 -4.81 11.92 5.49
CA THR A 156 -6.17 11.40 5.52
C THR A 156 -7.09 12.40 4.81
N ASP A 157 -7.98 11.92 3.97
CA ASP A 157 -8.98 12.76 3.30
C ASP A 157 -10.18 13.05 4.25
N ASP A 158 -10.96 14.09 3.95
CA ASP A 158 -12.15 14.42 4.74
C ASP A 158 -13.23 13.33 4.63
N ILE A 159 -13.80 12.92 5.79
CA ILE A 159 -14.95 12.02 5.80
C ILE A 159 -16.22 12.80 5.45
N LYS A 160 -16.78 12.52 4.27
CA LYS A 160 -18.07 13.08 3.84
C LYS A 160 -19.23 12.14 4.17
N LEU A 161 -20.10 12.57 5.08
CA LEU A 161 -21.35 11.86 5.40
C LEU A 161 -22.51 12.46 4.59
N ALA A 162 -22.96 11.74 3.57
CA ALA A 162 -24.05 12.19 2.69
C ALA A 162 -25.10 11.09 2.49
N ARG A 163 -26.38 11.48 2.32
CA ARG A 163 -27.48 10.51 2.10
C ARG A 163 -27.36 9.71 0.79
N LYS A 164 -26.59 10.20 -0.18
CA LYS A 164 -26.51 9.66 -1.54
C LYS A 164 -25.15 9.00 -1.85
N ALA A 165 -24.24 8.95 -0.89
CA ALA A 165 -22.90 8.38 -1.09
C ALA A 165 -22.47 7.63 0.17
N ALA A 166 -21.71 6.55 -0.02
CA ALA A 166 -21.07 5.87 1.10
C ALA A 166 -20.02 6.79 1.74
N ALA A 167 -19.86 6.68 3.05
CA ALA A 167 -18.75 7.33 3.74
C ALA A 167 -17.44 6.65 3.34
N GLN A 168 -16.41 7.44 3.07
CA GLN A 168 -15.12 6.96 2.61
C GLN A 168 -14.03 7.38 3.59
N LEU A 169 -13.14 6.44 3.92
CA LEU A 169 -11.96 6.65 4.74
C LEU A 169 -10.75 6.68 3.82
N GLY A 170 -10.47 7.85 3.23
CA GLY A 170 -9.35 8.06 2.30
C GLY A 170 -8.03 8.21 3.03
N VAL A 171 -7.03 7.40 2.68
CA VAL A 171 -5.69 7.43 3.30
C VAL A 171 -4.61 7.50 2.23
N THR A 172 -3.52 8.20 2.57
CA THR A 172 -2.27 8.18 1.83
C THR A 172 -1.22 7.51 2.71
N PHE A 173 -0.76 6.34 2.29
CA PHE A 173 0.27 5.59 2.96
C PHE A 173 1.62 5.83 2.28
N THR A 174 2.65 6.18 3.04
CA THR A 174 3.99 6.48 2.51
C THR A 174 4.99 5.45 3.00
N ALA A 175 5.77 4.87 2.09
CA ALA A 175 6.84 3.96 2.42
C ALA A 175 7.97 4.70 3.14
N LEU A 176 8.47 4.12 4.22
CA LEU A 176 9.61 4.60 4.98
C LEU A 176 10.81 3.71 4.70
N SER A 177 12.02 4.28 4.82
CA SER A 177 13.24 3.50 4.63
C SER A 177 13.29 2.33 5.64
N PRO A 178 13.41 1.09 5.17
CA PRO A 178 13.50 -0.08 6.05
C PRO A 178 14.89 -0.26 6.67
N GLY A 179 15.89 0.55 6.27
CA GLY A 179 17.28 0.46 6.74
C GLY A 179 18.25 0.02 5.64
N GLU A 180 19.54 -0.14 5.98
CA GLU A 180 20.57 -0.48 4.98
C GLU A 180 20.32 -1.84 4.32
N GLY A 181 20.34 -1.86 2.98
CA GLY A 181 20.29 -3.07 2.17
C GLY A 181 18.89 -3.65 1.93
N GLN A 182 17.83 -3.11 2.53
CA GLN A 182 16.46 -3.59 2.35
C GLN A 182 15.69 -2.79 1.28
N ALA A 183 14.83 -3.49 0.52
CA ALA A 183 14.06 -2.87 -0.55
C ALA A 183 12.92 -2.00 0.01
N LEU A 184 12.78 -0.78 -0.50
CA LEU A 184 11.73 0.17 -0.08
C LEU A 184 10.30 -0.36 -0.32
N ALA A 185 10.13 -1.15 -1.38
CA ALA A 185 8.93 -1.93 -1.64
C ALA A 185 9.28 -3.11 -2.57
N THR A 186 8.51 -4.18 -2.48
CA THR A 186 8.71 -5.40 -3.27
C THR A 186 7.50 -5.64 -4.16
N PHE A 187 7.74 -5.78 -5.46
CA PHE A 187 6.74 -6.30 -6.39
C PHE A 187 6.95 -7.80 -6.54
N VAL A 188 5.91 -8.59 -6.28
CA VAL A 188 5.88 -10.02 -6.51
C VAL A 188 4.82 -10.29 -7.58
N MET A 189 5.21 -10.90 -8.70
CA MET A 189 4.37 -11.03 -9.89
C MET A 189 4.29 -12.49 -10.33
N LYS A 190 3.08 -13.03 -10.43
CA LYS A 190 2.79 -14.29 -11.13
C LYS A 190 2.30 -13.93 -12.53
N ASP A 191 3.25 -13.74 -13.45
CA ASP A 191 2.95 -13.33 -14.82
C ASP A 191 4.03 -13.84 -15.79
N ALA A 192 3.60 -14.63 -16.78
CA ALA A 192 4.49 -15.23 -17.78
C ALA A 192 5.22 -14.19 -18.65
N ALA A 193 4.72 -12.95 -18.73
CA ALA A 193 5.38 -11.87 -19.45
C ALA A 193 6.77 -11.52 -18.90
N TYR A 194 7.05 -11.84 -17.64
CA TYR A 194 8.36 -11.58 -16.99
C TYR A 194 9.32 -12.77 -17.05
N ALA A 195 8.95 -13.87 -17.72
CA ALA A 195 9.85 -14.99 -17.91
C ALA A 195 11.08 -14.54 -18.72
N VAL A 196 12.24 -14.49 -18.07
CA VAL A 196 13.51 -14.22 -18.76
C VAL A 196 13.76 -15.41 -19.71
N PRO A 197 13.94 -15.19 -21.02
CA PRO A 197 14.27 -16.27 -21.93
C PRO A 197 15.60 -16.87 -21.51
N THR A 198 15.60 -18.15 -21.12
CA THR A 198 16.83 -18.88 -20.84
C THR A 198 17.65 -18.94 -22.12
N VAL A 199 18.74 -18.18 -22.18
CA VAL A 199 19.74 -18.36 -23.23
C VAL A 199 20.31 -19.77 -23.04
N PRO A 200 20.21 -20.69 -24.04
CA PRO A 200 20.85 -21.98 -23.93
C PRO A 200 22.36 -21.74 -23.77
N ALA A 201 22.98 -22.39 -22.78
CA ALA A 201 24.43 -22.35 -22.62
C ALA A 201 25.11 -22.82 -23.93
N PRO A 202 26.23 -22.18 -24.32
CA PRO A 202 26.95 -22.53 -25.55
C PRO A 202 27.51 -23.95 -25.54
#